data_AF-A0AA39PXL1-F1
#
_entry.id   AF-A0AA39PXL1-F1
#
_cell.length_a   1.000
_cell.length_b   1.000
_cell.length_c   1.000
_cell.angle_alpha   90.00
_cell.angle_beta   90.00
_cell.angle_gamma   90.00
#
_symmetry.space_group_name_H-M   'P 1'
#
loop_
_entity.id
_entity.type
_entity.pdbx_description
1 polymer ?
#
loop_
_entity_poly.entity_id
_entity_poly.type
_entity_poly.pdbx_seq_one_letter_code
_entity_poly.pdbx_strand_id
1 'polypeptide(L)'
;MSPKSLPPADQMQRDDEAQPSQEEKEYASDDSEAKRRLRTACRAQANAYKHRHPEATQEEIDAKYPQVAAPRKRTKREIEASQRHEGESEEHFAKHLQSTEQKRLRRAVLKSGTATPGPSRKAHSQS
;
A
#
# COMPACT_ATOMS: atom_id res chain seq x y z
N MET A 1 1.10 70.27 3.42
CA MET A 1 1.36 69.51 2.19
C MET A 1 1.65 68.08 2.59
N SER A 2 0.71 67.17 2.34
CA SER A 2 0.79 65.78 2.77
C SER A 2 1.30 64.90 1.63
N PRO A 3 2.28 64.00 1.83
CA PRO A 3 2.68 63.08 0.78
C PRO A 3 1.57 62.06 0.51
N LYS A 4 1.17 61.95 -0.76
CA LYS A 4 0.29 60.91 -1.28
C LYS A 4 0.90 59.53 -1.00
N SER A 5 0.22 58.73 -0.20
CA SER A 5 0.46 57.29 -0.07
C SER A 5 0.09 56.59 -1.37
N LEU A 6 1.03 55.84 -1.93
CA LEU A 6 0.77 54.86 -2.99
C LEU A 6 0.31 53.55 -2.35
N PRO A 7 -0.79 52.92 -2.78
CA PRO A 7 -1.03 51.49 -2.54
C PRO A 7 -0.47 50.67 -3.74
N PRO A 8 -0.54 49.33 -3.71
CA PRO A 8 0.48 48.39 -3.25
C PRO A 8 1.17 47.65 -4.43
N ALA A 9 2.41 47.18 -4.25
CA ALA A 9 3.10 46.35 -5.24
C ALA A 9 3.40 44.95 -4.69
N ASP A 10 2.40 44.33 -4.06
CA ASP A 10 2.52 42.94 -3.60
C ASP A 10 1.18 42.20 -3.73
N GLN A 11 0.77 42.03 -4.98
CA GLN A 11 -0.25 41.06 -5.38
C GLN A 11 0.24 40.35 -6.65
N MET A 12 1.36 39.65 -6.53
CA MET A 12 1.62 38.52 -7.43
C MET A 12 0.94 37.31 -6.82
N GLN A 13 -0.32 37.16 -7.20
CA GLN A 13 -0.96 35.88 -7.54
C GLN A 13 -0.50 34.69 -6.69
N ARG A 14 -1.20 34.49 -5.57
CA ARG A 14 -1.60 33.13 -5.21
C ARG A 14 -2.58 32.72 -6.30
N ASP A 15 -2.27 31.64 -7.02
CA ASP A 15 -3.21 30.71 -7.67
C ASP A 15 -2.40 29.86 -8.66
N ASP A 16 -1.51 29.03 -8.13
CA ASP A 16 -1.14 27.77 -8.78
C ASP A 16 -1.30 26.69 -7.70
N GLU A 17 -2.55 26.52 -7.24
CA GLU A 17 -2.98 25.19 -6.86
C GLU A 17 -2.78 24.33 -8.11
N ALA A 18 -1.65 23.63 -8.16
CA ALA A 18 -1.48 22.48 -9.01
C ALA A 18 -2.61 21.51 -8.64
N GLN A 19 -3.73 21.65 -9.34
CA GLN A 19 -4.78 20.66 -9.43
C GLN A 19 -4.05 19.34 -9.68
N PRO A 20 -4.17 18.33 -8.80
CA PRO A 20 -3.61 17.03 -9.12
C PRO A 20 -4.29 16.58 -10.42
N SER A 21 -3.48 16.52 -11.48
CA SER A 21 -3.93 16.14 -12.81
C SER A 21 -4.70 14.83 -12.69
N GLN A 22 -5.95 14.84 -13.17
CA GLN A 22 -6.85 13.69 -13.14
C GLN A 22 -6.44 12.59 -14.13
N GLU A 23 -5.21 12.62 -14.64
CA GLU A 23 -4.71 11.84 -15.78
C GLU A 23 -4.02 10.52 -15.39
N GLU A 24 -3.99 10.12 -14.13
CA GLU A 24 -3.57 8.76 -13.73
C GLU A 24 -4.76 7.83 -13.46
N LYS A 25 -5.82 7.95 -14.28
CA LYS A 25 -6.94 6.99 -14.29
C LYS A 25 -6.77 5.87 -15.32
N GLU A 26 -5.58 5.69 -15.88
CA GLU A 26 -5.32 4.65 -16.87
C GLU A 26 -4.46 3.53 -16.29
N TYR A 27 -4.79 2.29 -16.66
CA TYR A 27 -4.11 1.04 -16.30
C TYR A 27 -4.47 0.33 -14.97
N ALA A 28 -5.73 0.40 -14.56
CA ALA A 28 -6.36 -0.86 -14.15
C ALA A 28 -7.22 -1.28 -15.35
N SER A 29 -6.77 -2.25 -16.16
CA SER A 29 -7.60 -2.77 -17.26
C SER A 29 -9.03 -2.98 -16.76
N ASP A 30 -10.04 -2.59 -17.54
CA ASP A 30 -11.46 -2.65 -17.13
C ASP A 30 -11.83 -4.02 -16.54
N ASP A 31 -11.19 -5.07 -17.04
CA ASP A 31 -11.29 -6.45 -16.58
C ASP A 31 -10.84 -6.64 -15.12
N SER A 32 -9.77 -5.97 -14.68
CA SER A 32 -9.27 -6.05 -13.30
C SER A 32 -10.20 -5.38 -12.28
N GLU A 33 -10.85 -4.28 -12.65
CA GLU A 33 -11.87 -3.64 -11.81
C GLU A 33 -13.17 -4.44 -11.79
N ALA A 34 -13.62 -4.91 -12.95
CA ALA A 34 -14.77 -5.79 -13.07
C ALA A 34 -14.61 -7.04 -12.18
N LYS A 35 -13.44 -7.71 -12.24
CA LYS A 35 -13.12 -8.85 -11.37
C LYS A 35 -13.13 -8.51 -9.89
N ARG A 36 -12.64 -7.33 -9.50
CA ARG A 36 -12.70 -6.86 -8.11
C ARG A 36 -14.14 -6.64 -7.65
N ARG A 37 -14.99 -6.00 -8.48
CA ARG A 37 -16.40 -5.76 -8.19
C ARG A 37 -17.15 -7.08 -8.06
N LEU A 38 -16.92 -8.01 -8.99
CA LEU A 38 -17.50 -9.35 -8.98
C LEU A 38 -17.13 -10.12 -7.70
N ARG A 39 -15.85 -10.14 -7.33
CA ARG A 39 -15.39 -10.76 -6.07
C ARG A 39 -16.10 -10.18 -4.85
N THR A 40 -16.20 -8.86 -4.78
CA THR A 40 -16.88 -8.18 -3.66
C THR A 40 -18.37 -8.53 -3.62
N ALA A 41 -19.04 -8.57 -4.77
CA ALA A 41 -20.45 -8.94 -4.87
C ALA A 41 -20.68 -10.40 -4.45
N CYS A 42 -19.89 -11.35 -4.97
CA CYS A 42 -19.97 -12.77 -4.58
C CYS A 42 -19.75 -12.94 -3.07
N ARG A 43 -18.76 -12.25 -2.48
CA ARG A 43 -18.50 -12.33 -1.03
C ARG A 43 -19.64 -11.76 -0.20
N ALA A 44 -20.23 -10.65 -0.63
CA ALA A 44 -21.38 -10.05 0.05
C ALA A 44 -22.60 -10.99 0.01
N GLN A 45 -22.87 -11.62 -1.14
CA GLN A 45 -23.96 -12.58 -1.28
C GLN A 45 -23.72 -13.86 -0.48
N ALA A 46 -22.49 -14.39 -0.48
CA ALA A 46 -22.11 -15.54 0.35
C ALA A 46 -22.33 -15.26 1.84
N ASN A 47 -21.92 -14.08 2.33
CA ASN A 47 -22.14 -13.67 3.71
C ASN A 47 -23.64 -13.54 4.02
N ALA A 48 -24.41 -12.87 3.15
CA ALA A 48 -25.85 -12.73 3.33
C ALA A 48 -26.56 -14.10 3.34
N TYR A 49 -26.13 -15.02 2.49
CA TYR A 49 -26.65 -16.38 2.44
C TYR A 49 -26.33 -17.15 3.73
N LYS A 50 -25.10 -17.07 4.23
CA LYS A 50 -24.69 -17.68 5.51
C LYS A 50 -25.52 -17.15 6.68
N HIS A 51 -25.84 -15.86 6.69
CA HIS A 51 -26.71 -15.28 7.73
C HIS A 51 -28.16 -15.76 7.64
N ARG A 52 -28.69 -16.00 6.43
CA ARG A 52 -30.06 -16.50 6.21
C ARG A 52 -30.18 -18.02 6.38
N HIS A 53 -29.07 -18.74 6.16
CA HIS A 53 -28.98 -20.19 6.21
C HIS A 53 -27.78 -20.58 7.09
N PRO A 54 -27.91 -20.52 8.42
CA PRO A 54 -26.81 -20.85 9.34
C PRO A 54 -26.40 -22.33 9.26
N GLU A 55 -27.31 -23.20 8.81
CA GLU A 55 -27.07 -24.63 8.60
C GLU A 55 -26.26 -24.93 7.33
N ALA A 56 -26.15 -23.96 6.41
CA ALA A 56 -25.52 -24.17 5.12
C ALA A 56 -24.04 -24.52 5.29
N THR A 57 -23.60 -25.59 4.62
CA THR A 57 -22.20 -26.01 4.69
C THR A 57 -21.32 -25.06 3.90
N GLN A 58 -20.03 -25.00 4.24
CA GLN A 58 -19.08 -24.17 3.50
C GLN A 58 -18.99 -24.60 2.03
N GLU A 59 -19.11 -25.90 1.74
CA GLU A 59 -19.11 -26.45 0.39
C GLU A 59 -20.31 -25.98 -0.45
N GLU A 60 -21.51 -25.93 0.15
CA GLU A 60 -22.70 -25.40 -0.51
C GLU A 60 -22.58 -23.90 -0.82
N ILE A 61 -22.00 -23.14 0.11
CA ILE A 61 -21.77 -21.71 -0.06
C ILE A 61 -20.76 -21.48 -1.19
N ASP A 62 -19.66 -22.22 -1.22
CA ASP A 62 -18.61 -22.10 -2.23
C ASP A 62 -19.07 -22.60 -3.61
N ALA A 63 -19.95 -23.60 -3.67
CA ALA A 63 -20.58 -24.06 -4.92
C ALA A 63 -21.51 -23.00 -5.52
N LYS A 64 -22.24 -22.27 -4.66
CA LYS A 64 -23.20 -21.23 -5.09
C LYS A 64 -22.53 -19.89 -5.39
N TYR A 65 -21.48 -19.55 -4.66
CA TYR A 65 -20.75 -18.29 -4.78
C TYR A 65 -19.25 -18.55 -4.89
N PRO A 66 -18.75 -18.90 -6.09
CA PRO A 66 -17.35 -19.26 -6.28
C PRO A 66 -16.42 -18.08 -5.98
N GLN A 67 -15.24 -18.40 -5.43
CA GLN A 67 -14.24 -17.38 -5.14
C GLN A 67 -13.56 -16.89 -6.42
N VAL A 68 -13.81 -15.62 -6.75
CA VAL A 68 -13.19 -14.95 -7.89
C VAL A 68 -11.78 -14.49 -7.52
N ALA A 69 -10.76 -15.04 -8.17
CA ALA A 69 -9.39 -14.55 -8.08
C ALA A 69 -9.28 -13.19 -8.78
N ALA A 70 -9.06 -12.13 -8.01
CA ALA A 70 -8.90 -10.77 -8.52
C ALA A 70 -7.64 -10.11 -7.93
N PRO A 71 -6.88 -9.34 -8.71
CA PRO A 71 -5.73 -8.61 -8.18
C PRO A 71 -6.17 -7.65 -7.07
N ARG A 72 -5.34 -7.51 -6.03
CA ARG A 72 -5.57 -6.54 -4.96
C ARG A 72 -5.31 -5.13 -5.51
N LYS A 73 -6.09 -4.15 -5.04
CA LYS A 73 -5.78 -2.75 -5.29
C LYS A 73 -4.49 -2.42 -4.54
N ARG A 74 -3.54 -1.76 -5.21
CA ARG A 74 -2.33 -1.27 -4.55
C ARG A 74 -2.72 -0.31 -3.41
N THR A 75 -2.06 -0.44 -2.28
CA THR A 75 -2.26 0.46 -1.14
C THR A 75 -1.63 1.83 -1.43
N LYS A 76 -2.09 2.89 -0.77
CA LYS A 76 -1.47 4.23 -0.90
C LYS A 76 0.04 4.18 -0.64
N ARG A 77 0.47 3.42 0.37
CA ARG A 77 1.88 3.22 0.70
C ARG A 77 2.68 2.55 -0.42
N GLU A 78 2.10 1.56 -1.10
CA GLU A 78 2.75 0.87 -2.23
C GLU A 78 2.86 1.80 -3.45
N ILE A 79 1.84 2.61 -3.69
CA ILE A 79 1.84 3.63 -4.75
C ILE A 79 2.92 4.67 -4.46
N GLU A 80 2.93 5.26 -3.26
CA GLU A 80 3.96 6.22 -2.84
C GLU A 80 5.38 5.64 -2.87
N ALA A 81 5.57 4.38 -2.47
CA ALA A 81 6.87 3.74 -2.54
C ALA A 81 7.34 3.57 -3.99
N SER A 82 6.44 3.20 -4.91
CA SER A 82 6.77 3.07 -6.32
C SER A 82 7.14 4.43 -6.93
N GLN A 83 6.33 5.46 -6.66
CA GLN A 83 6.59 6.83 -7.11
C GLN A 83 7.91 7.39 -6.58
N ARG A 84 8.30 7.07 -5.34
CA ARG A 84 9.61 7.47 -4.80
C ARG A 84 10.77 6.86 -5.58
N HIS A 85 10.65 5.62 -6.04
CA HIS A 85 11.71 4.96 -6.81
C HIS A 85 11.76 5.42 -8.27
N GLU A 86 10.63 5.78 -8.87
CA GLU A 86 10.56 6.27 -10.26
C GLU A 86 11.26 7.64 -10.46
N GLY A 87 11.51 8.38 -9.38
CA GLY A 87 12.27 9.63 -9.38
C GLY A 87 13.67 9.55 -8.75
N GLU A 88 14.14 8.37 -8.35
CA GLU A 88 15.48 8.22 -7.78
C GLU A 88 16.54 8.28 -8.89
N SER A 89 17.58 9.10 -8.69
CA SER A 89 18.76 9.07 -9.58
C SER A 89 19.41 7.69 -9.56
N GLU A 90 20.01 7.26 -10.67
CA GLU A 90 20.72 5.98 -10.83
C GLU A 90 21.66 5.65 -9.66
N GLU A 91 22.39 6.63 -9.13
CA GLU A 91 23.29 6.45 -8.00
C GLU A 91 22.57 6.07 -6.69
N HIS A 92 21.40 6.64 -6.45
CA HIS A 92 20.59 6.34 -5.27
C HIS A 92 20.01 4.93 -5.34
N PHE A 93 19.55 4.53 -6.52
CA PHE A 93 19.10 3.16 -6.78
C PHE A 93 20.24 2.14 -6.58
N ALA A 94 21.44 2.41 -7.12
CA ALA A 94 22.61 1.55 -6.95
C ALA A 94 23.01 1.39 -5.47
N LYS A 95 23.01 2.48 -4.69
CA LYS A 95 23.25 2.44 -3.23
C LYS A 95 22.19 1.60 -2.50
N HIS A 96 20.93 1.72 -2.89
CA HIS A 96 19.84 0.92 -2.33
C HIS A 96 20.02 -0.58 -2.62
N LEU A 97 20.40 -0.92 -3.85
CA LEU A 97 20.64 -2.29 -4.28
C LEU A 97 21.82 -2.91 -3.50
N GLN A 98 22.94 -2.21 -3.38
CA GLN A 98 24.07 -2.66 -2.57
C GLN A 98 23.71 -2.83 -1.09
N SER A 99 22.94 -1.90 -0.51
CA SER A 99 22.49 -1.99 0.89
C SER A 99 21.60 -3.23 1.13
N THR A 100 20.70 -3.52 0.19
CA THR A 100 19.81 -4.67 0.29
C THR A 100 20.55 -6.00 0.12
N GLU A 101 21.54 -6.08 -0.77
CA GLU A 101 22.42 -7.23 -0.92
C GLU A 101 23.26 -7.49 0.34
N GLN A 102 23.85 -6.45 0.94
CA GLN A 102 24.59 -6.60 2.19
C GLN A 102 23.71 -7.12 3.32
N LYS A 103 22.45 -6.66 3.42
CA LYS A 103 21.48 -7.18 4.40
C LYS A 103 21.16 -8.65 4.15
N ARG A 104 21.02 -9.08 2.90
CA ARG A 104 20.81 -10.50 2.55
C ARG A 104 21.99 -11.35 2.99
N LEU A 105 23.22 -10.91 2.69
CA LEU A 105 24.45 -11.60 3.10
C LEU A 105 24.54 -11.72 4.63
N ARG A 106 24.29 -10.63 5.38
CA ARG A 106 24.29 -10.67 6.85
C ARG A 106 23.26 -11.66 7.41
N ARG A 107 22.05 -11.69 6.84
CA ARG A 107 21.03 -12.68 7.22
C ARG A 107 21.42 -14.11 6.88
N ALA A 108 22.07 -14.32 5.74
CA ALA A 108 22.57 -15.63 5.35
C ALA A 108 23.65 -16.12 6.32
N VAL A 109 24.60 -15.25 6.69
CA VAL A 109 25.64 -15.55 7.70
C VAL A 109 25.03 -15.85 9.07
N LEU A 110 24.03 -15.08 9.52
CA LEU A 110 23.30 -15.35 10.78
C LEU A 110 22.48 -16.65 10.74
N LYS A 111 22.09 -17.12 9.55
CA LYS A 111 21.33 -18.37 9.38
C LYS A 111 22.26 -19.58 9.29
N SER A 112 23.46 -19.42 8.73
CA SER A 112 24.48 -20.48 8.64
C SER A 112 25.36 -20.58 9.88
N GLY A 113 25.54 -19.46 10.60
CA GLY A 113 26.16 -19.44 11.92
C GLY A 113 25.13 -19.83 12.96
N THR A 114 25.23 -21.06 13.46
CA THR A 114 24.58 -21.60 14.67
C THR A 114 23.68 -20.60 15.40
N ALA A 115 22.37 -20.81 15.35
CA ALA A 115 21.41 -20.12 16.20
C ALA A 115 21.72 -20.45 17.68
N THR A 116 22.66 -19.74 18.28
CA THR A 116 22.85 -19.73 19.71
C THR A 116 21.59 -19.10 20.30
N PRO A 117 20.81 -19.84 21.11
CA PRO A 117 19.67 -19.25 21.78
C PRO A 117 20.20 -18.11 22.66
N GLY A 118 19.84 -16.87 22.30
CA GLY A 118 20.20 -15.71 23.10
C GLY A 118 19.70 -15.90 24.53
N PRO A 119 20.46 -15.46 25.55
CA PRO A 119 20.09 -15.69 26.94
C PRO A 119 18.72 -15.07 27.19
N SER A 120 17.76 -15.94 27.52
CA SER A 120 16.41 -15.59 27.97
C SER A 120 16.54 -14.54 29.07
N ARG A 121 16.15 -13.29 28.79
CA ARG A 121 15.99 -12.25 29.81
C ARG A 121 14.96 -12.75 30.81
N LYS A 122 15.42 -13.22 31.97
CA LYS A 122 14.57 -13.55 33.11
C LYS A 122 13.71 -12.34 33.43
N ALA A 123 12.39 -12.50 33.35
CA ALA A 123 11.43 -11.53 33.82
C ALA A 123 11.71 -11.25 35.31
N HIS A 124 12.03 -10.00 35.62
CA HIS A 124 12.18 -9.53 36.99
C HIS A 124 10.76 -9.22 37.49
N SER A 125 10.08 -10.24 38.05
CA SER A 125 8.89 -10.02 38.85
C SER A 125 9.33 -9.45 40.19
N GLN A 126 9.18 -8.14 40.37
CA GLN A 126 9.24 -7.52 41.70
C GLN A 126 7.83 -7.51 42.27
N SER A 127 7.75 -8.02 43.50
CA SER A 127 6.59 -8.12 44.38
C SER A 127 6.06 -6.77 44.83
#